data_AF-A0A8S2RR92-F1
#
_entry.id   AF-A0A8S2RR92-F1
#
_cell.length_a   1.000
_cell.length_b   1.000
_cell.length_c   1.000
_cell.angle_alpha   90.00
_cell.angle_beta   90.00
_cell.angle_gamma   90.00
#
_symmetry.space_group_name_H-M   'P 1'
#
loop_
_entity.id
_entity.type
_entity.pdbx_description
1 polymer ?
#
loop_
_entity_poly.entity_id
_entity_poly.type
_entity_poly.pdbx_seq_one_letter_code
_entity_poly.pdbx_strand_id
1 'polypeptide(L)' 'DRDRSTQLGEKYGVEGIPALIIVSSTYEILTPDGVDELRAALDKSFDQWSQ' A
#
# COMPACT_ATOMS: atom_id res chain seq x y z
N ASP A 1 -8.85 16.52 -6.24
CA ASP A 1 -8.46 15.57 -5.17
C ASP A 1 -9.12 14.21 -5.37
N ARG A 2 -10.46 14.16 -5.37
CA ARG A 2 -11.25 12.95 -5.70
C ARG A 2 -10.79 12.25 -6.99
N ASP A 3 -10.63 12.99 -8.08
CA ASP A 3 -10.22 12.38 -9.37
C ASP A 3 -8.83 11.74 -9.32
N ARG A 4 -7.89 12.34 -8.58
CA ARG A 4 -6.55 11.77 -8.39
C ARG A 4 -6.61 10.52 -7.53
N SER A 5 -7.45 10.52 -6.49
CA SER A 5 -7.69 9.34 -5.64
C SER A 5 -8.33 8.21 -6.43
N THR A 6 -9.28 8.49 -7.32
CA THR A 6 -9.91 7.50 -8.20
C THR A 6 -8.89 6.90 -9.16
N GLN A 7 -8.10 7.74 -9.85
CA GLN A 7 -7.06 7.27 -10.78
C GLN A 7 -6.01 6.41 -10.07
N LEU A 8 -5.63 6.77 -8.85
CA LEU A 8 -4.69 5.97 -8.05
C LEU A 8 -5.33 4.64 -7.63
N GLY A 9 -6.58 4.67 -7.18
CA GLY A 9 -7.34 3.46 -6.83
C GLY A 9 -7.45 2.49 -8.00
N GLU A 10 -7.82 2.98 -9.18
CA GLU A 10 -7.89 2.18 -10.41
C GLU A 10 -6.52 1.62 -10.81
N LYS A 11 -5.47 2.45 -10.78
CA LYS A 11 -4.10 2.06 -11.16
C LYS A 11 -3.55 0.93 -10.27
N TYR A 12 -3.87 0.95 -8.99
CA TYR A 12 -3.35 -0.01 -8.02
C TYR A 12 -4.39 -1.06 -7.58
N GLY A 13 -5.56 -1.12 -8.22
CA GLY A 13 -6.57 -2.15 -7.97
C GLY A 13 -7.25 -2.08 -6.60
N VAL A 14 -7.45 -0.88 -6.04
CA VAL A 14 -8.11 -0.71 -4.74
C VAL A 14 -9.61 -0.92 -4.86
N GLU A 15 -10.10 -2.06 -4.34
CA GLU A 15 -11.54 -2.41 -4.37
C GLU A 15 -12.31 -1.97 -3.11
N GLY A 16 -11.61 -1.62 -2.02
CA GLY A 16 -12.22 -1.27 -0.74
C GLY A 16 -11.35 -0.38 0.13
N ILE A 17 -11.97 0.26 1.13
CA ILE A 17 -11.28 1.09 2.13
C ILE A 17 -11.48 0.53 3.54
N PRO A 18 -10.51 0.70 4.46
CA PRO A 18 -9.20 1.34 4.26
C PRO A 18 -8.23 0.48 3.43
N ALA A 19 -7.36 1.12 2.63
CA ALA A 19 -6.31 0.47 1.85
C ALA A 19 -4.96 1.18 2.09
N LEU A 20 -3.86 0.40 2.08
CA LEU A 20 -2.49 0.87 2.23
C LEU A 20 -1.62 0.06 1.28
N ILE A 21 -1.03 0.74 0.30
CA ILE A 21 -0.15 0.13 -0.69
C ILE A 21 1.24 0.72 -0.51
N ILE A 22 2.23 -0.14 -0.40
CA ILE A 22 3.63 0.24 -0.20
C ILE A 22 4.37 0.10 -1.51
N VAL A 23 5.06 1.17 -1.90
CA VAL A 23 5.82 1.26 -3.15
C VAL A 23 7.26 1.64 -2.82
N SER A 24 8.22 0.98 -3.45
CA SER A 24 9.64 1.26 -3.30
C SER A 24 10.06 2.58 -3.98
N SER A 25 11.29 3.01 -3.74
CA SER A 25 11.88 4.16 -4.45
C SER A 25 12.05 3.94 -5.96
N THR A 26 12.07 2.68 -6.42
CA THR A 26 12.15 2.27 -7.83
C THR A 26 10.77 2.12 -8.47
N TYR A 27 9.69 2.50 -7.77
CA TYR A 27 8.30 2.39 -8.21
C TYR A 27 7.75 0.96 -8.30
N GLU A 28 8.39 0.00 -7.62
CA GLU A 28 7.91 -1.37 -7.51
C GLU A 28 6.94 -1.50 -6.33
N ILE A 29 5.89 -2.30 -6.49
CA ILE A 29 4.94 -2.57 -5.41
C ILE A 29 5.59 -3.57 -4.45
N LEU A 30 5.85 -3.13 -3.22
CA LEU A 30 6.38 -3.99 -2.16
C LEU A 30 5.24 -4.83 -1.55
N THR A 31 4.08 -4.21 -1.30
CA THR A 31 2.86 -4.92 -0.88
C THR A 31 1.59 -4.14 -1.23
N PRO A 32 0.54 -4.79 -1.76
CA PRO A 32 -0.79 -4.20 -1.93
C PRO A 32 -1.64 -4.27 -0.65
N ASP A 33 -1.27 -5.11 0.32
CA ASP A 33 -2.08 -5.48 1.50
C ASP A 33 -1.51 -4.91 2.80
N GLY A 34 -0.91 -3.71 2.73
CA GLY A 34 -0.16 -3.12 3.83
C GLY A 34 -0.98 -2.92 5.12
N VAL A 35 -2.31 -2.82 5.02
CA VAL A 35 -3.19 -2.74 6.20
C VAL A 35 -3.13 -4.02 7.02
N ASP A 36 -3.21 -5.17 6.35
CA ASP A 36 -3.25 -6.46 7.03
C ASP A 36 -1.86 -6.86 7.53
N GLU A 37 -0.82 -6.57 6.77
CA GLU A 37 0.56 -6.73 7.22
C GLU A 37 0.86 -5.89 8.47
N LEU A 38 0.46 -4.61 8.47
CA LEU A 38 0.65 -3.73 9.62
C LEU A 38 -0.08 -4.26 10.86
N ARG A 39 -1.33 -4.74 10.68
CA ARG A 39 -2.11 -5.32 11.79
C ARG A 39 -1.48 -6.61 12.32
N ALA A 40 -0.91 -7.42 11.44
CA ALA A 40 -0.34 -8.71 11.80
C ALA A 40 1.03 -8.57 12.51
N ALA A 41 1.86 -7.63 12.07
CA ALA A 41 3.27 -7.61 12.44
C ALA A 41 3.78 -6.27 13.01
N LEU A 42 2.98 -5.20 12.97
CA LEU A 42 3.28 -3.86 13.49
C LEU A 42 4.68 -3.38 13.09
N ASP A 43 5.58 -3.19 14.05
CA ASP A 43 6.93 -2.65 13.82
C ASP A 43 7.74 -3.48 12.82
N LYS A 44 7.50 -4.79 12.76
CA LYS A 44 8.21 -5.68 11.81
C LYS A 44 7.79 -5.45 10.35
N SER A 45 6.62 -4.88 10.10
CA SER A 45 6.19 -4.53 8.75
C SER A 45 7.09 -3.45 8.16
N PHE A 46 7.56 -2.50 8.99
CA PHE A 46 8.45 -1.44 8.53
C PHE A 46 9.83 -1.96 8.11
N ASP A 47 10.38 -2.95 8.81
CA ASP A 47 11.65 -3.60 8.43
C ASP A 47 11.54 -4.30 7.06
N GLN A 48 10.36 -4.84 6.74
CA GLN A 48 10.09 -5.49 5.46
C GLN A 48 9.90 -4.47 4.33
N TRP A 49 9.34 -3.29 4.63
CA TRP A 49 9.06 -2.24 3.66
C TRP A 49 10.23 -1.30 3.40
N SER A 50 11.26 -1.30 4.25
CA SER A 50 12.44 -0.43 4.11
C SER A 50 13.51 -0.98 3.14
N GLN A 51 13.14 -1.92 2.27
CA GLN A 51 14.02 -2.51 1.26
C GLN A 51 14.30 -1.53 0.11
#